data_AF-A0A382PIY8-F1
#
_entry.id   AF-A0A382PIY8-F1
#
_cell.length_a   1.000
_cell.length_b   1.000
_cell.length_c   1.000
_cell.angle_alpha   90.00
_cell.angle_beta   90.00
_cell.angle_gamma   90.00
#
_symmetry.space_group_name_H-M   'P 1'
#
loop_
_entity.id
_entity.type
_entity.pdbx_description
1 polymer ?
#
loop_
_entity_poly.entity_id
_entity_poly.type
_entity_poly.pdbx_seq_one_letter_code
_entity_poly.pdbx_strand_id
1 'polypeptide(L)' 'MNEDTGFVTDFDNIAKSFDSIRQQVDHNYLNDLEGLDNPTSEVLIKWIWDRLNPKLKELDKLVLWENEVSRVEYDEN' A
#
# COMPACT_ATOMS: atom_id res chain seq x y z
N MET A 1 -14.00 -15.30 -2.55
CA MET A 1 -13.48 -16.44 -1.78
C MET A 1 -13.33 -17.60 -2.76
N ASN A 2 -12.15 -18.18 -2.85
CA ASN A 2 -11.88 -19.35 -3.65
C ASN A 2 -12.44 -20.59 -2.91
N GLU A 3 -13.30 -21.36 -3.58
CA GLU A 3 -13.99 -22.50 -2.97
C GLU A 3 -13.07 -23.71 -2.72
N ASP A 4 -12.00 -23.86 -3.50
CA ASP A 4 -11.04 -24.97 -3.39
C ASP A 4 -10.00 -24.72 -2.28
N THR A 5 -9.56 -23.47 -2.12
CA THR A 5 -8.55 -23.09 -1.11
C THR A 5 -9.16 -22.55 0.18
N GLY A 6 -10.40 -22.08 0.13
CA GLY A 6 -11.07 -21.41 1.26
C GLY A 6 -10.53 -20.02 1.56
N PHE A 7 -9.68 -19.44 0.70
CA PHE A 7 -9.06 -18.13 0.93
C PHE A 7 -9.69 -17.03 0.06
N VAL A 8 -9.65 -15.79 0.53
CA VAL A 8 -9.92 -14.63 -0.34
C VAL A 8 -8.79 -14.50 -1.35
N THR A 9 -7.56 -14.49 -0.85
CA THR A 9 -6.31 -14.47 -1.61
C THR A 9 -5.19 -15.09 -0.78
N ASP A 10 -4.08 -15.46 -1.43
CA ASP A 10 -2.87 -15.93 -0.74
C ASP A 10 -2.07 -14.72 -0.23
N PHE A 11 -1.52 -14.80 0.99
CA PHE A 11 -0.64 -13.76 1.53
C PHE A 11 0.59 -13.51 0.64
N ASP A 12 1.10 -14.54 -0.04
CA ASP A 12 2.21 -14.39 -0.99
C ASP A 12 1.83 -13.48 -2.17
N ASN A 13 0.57 -13.50 -2.61
CA ASN A 13 0.10 -12.62 -3.68
C ASN A 13 0.05 -11.17 -3.22
N ILE A 14 -0.36 -10.94 -1.97
CA ILE A 14 -0.36 -9.59 -1.36
C ILE A 14 1.09 -9.07 -1.28
N ALA A 15 2.01 -9.88 -0.76
CA ALA A 15 3.42 -9.51 -0.63
C ALA A 15 4.05 -9.18 -1.99
N LYS A 16 3.85 -10.04 -3.00
CA LYS A 16 4.36 -9.81 -4.36
C LYS A 16 3.77 -8.57 -5.02
N SER A 17 2.49 -8.27 -4.78
CA SER A 17 1.83 -7.07 -5.33
C SER A 17 2.43 -5.78 -4.75
N PHE A 18 2.84 -5.81 -3.48
CA PHE A 18 3.43 -4.66 -2.80
C PHE A 18 4.95 -4.52 -3.01
N ASP A 19 5.65 -5.59 -3.39
CA ASP A 19 7.13 -5.63 -3.41
C ASP A 19 7.76 -4.49 -4.24
N SER A 20 7.23 -4.24 -5.44
CA SER A 20 7.70 -3.12 -6.30
C SER A 20 7.53 -1.73 -5.66
N ILE A 21 6.54 -1.56 -4.79
CA ILE A 21 6.30 -0.30 -4.07
C ILE A 21 7.27 -0.23 -2.88
N ARG A 22 7.39 -1.33 -2.12
CA ARG A 22 8.34 -1.45 -1.02
C ARG A 22 9.76 -1.10 -1.46
N GLN A 23 10.23 -1.63 -2.59
CA GLN A 23 11.59 -1.36 -3.09
C GLN A 23 11.85 0.12 -3.41
N GLN A 24 10.83 0.90 -3.74
CA GLN A 24 10.96 2.35 -3.97
C GLN A 24 10.99 3.15 -2.67
N VAL A 25 10.25 2.70 -1.66
CA VAL A 25 10.02 3.45 -0.41
C VAL A 25 11.04 3.10 0.67
N ASP A 26 11.37 1.81 0.79
CA ASP A 26 12.30 1.29 1.81
C ASP A 26 13.73 1.79 1.53
N HIS A 27 14.39 2.33 2.56
CA HIS A 27 15.76 2.87 2.48
C HIS A 27 15.99 3.95 1.40
N ASN A 28 14.95 4.64 0.96
CA ASN A 28 15.04 5.73 -0.02
C ASN A 28 14.52 7.04 0.55
N TYR A 29 14.93 8.15 -0.07
CA TYR A 29 14.39 9.47 0.26
C TYR A 29 13.09 9.70 -0.50
N LEU A 30 11.97 9.82 0.23
CA LEU A 30 10.63 9.84 -0.37
C LEU A 30 10.42 11.02 -1.32
N ASN A 31 11.02 12.17 -1.03
CA ASN A 31 10.90 13.37 -1.87
C ASN A 31 11.52 13.21 -3.27
N ASP A 32 12.38 12.20 -3.50
CA ASP A 32 12.94 11.92 -4.83
C ASP A 32 11.97 11.11 -5.72
N LEU A 33 10.88 10.59 -5.15
CA LEU A 33 9.88 9.81 -5.88
C LEU A 33 8.83 10.74 -6.50
N GLU A 34 8.51 10.50 -7.78
CA GLU A 34 7.49 11.26 -8.50
C GLU A 34 6.12 11.19 -7.79
N GLY A 35 5.55 12.36 -7.48
CA GLY A 35 4.29 12.51 -6.77
C GLY A 35 4.40 12.51 -5.24
N LEU A 36 5.63 12.50 -4.69
CA LEU A 36 5.91 12.60 -3.24
C LEU A 36 6.73 13.84 -2.88
N ASP A 37 6.55 14.97 -3.59
CA ASP A 37 7.23 16.23 -3.28
C ASP A 37 6.97 16.72 -1.84
N ASN A 38 5.81 16.37 -1.28
CA ASN A 38 5.42 16.60 0.11
C ASN A 38 4.90 15.29 0.76
N PRO A 39 5.79 14.42 1.26
CA PRO A 39 5.46 13.04 1.63
C PRO A 39 4.86 12.95 3.04
N THR A 40 3.73 13.62 3.28
CA THR A 40 2.95 13.38 4.51
C THR A 40 2.34 11.98 4.49
N SER A 41 1.92 11.47 5.64
CA SER A 41 1.27 10.16 5.75
C SER A 41 0.03 10.02 4.85
N GLU A 42 -0.76 11.09 4.70
CA GLU A 42 -1.94 11.16 3.83
C GLU A 42 -1.57 11.14 2.34
N VAL A 43 -0.47 11.80 1.96
CA VAL A 43 0.01 11.79 0.57
C VAL A 43 0.60 10.42 0.23
N LEU A 44 1.41 9.87 1.13
CA LEU A 44 2.08 8.59 0.94
C LEU A 44 1.08 7.42 0.84
N ILE A 45 0.06 7.37 1.70
CA ILE A 45 -0.92 6.28 1.66
C ILE A 45 -1.72 6.28 0.34
N LYS A 46 -2.04 7.47 -0.19
CA LYS A 46 -2.71 7.60 -1.48
C LYS A 46 -1.78 7.23 -2.64
N TRP A 47 -0.52 7.65 -2.57
CA TRP A 47 0.51 7.27 -3.55
C TRP A 47 0.73 5.74 -3.62
N ILE A 48 0.68 5.06 -2.47
CA ILE A 48 0.72 3.59 -2.38
C ILE A 48 -0.57 2.99 -2.95
N TRP A 49 -1.74 3.51 -2.57
CA TRP A 49 -3.04 3.06 -3.04
C TRP A 49 -3.12 3.04 -4.57
N ASP A 50 -2.78 4.16 -5.22
CA ASP A 50 -2.87 4.33 -6.67
C ASP A 50 -2.02 3.32 -7.44
N ARG A 51 -0.93 2.83 -6.83
CA ARG A 51 -0.01 1.83 -7.39
C ARG A 51 -0.38 0.40 -7.04
N LEU A 52 -1.02 0.18 -5.89
CA LEU A 52 -1.37 -1.15 -5.39
C LEU A 52 -2.75 -1.61 -5.88
N ASN A 53 -3.77 -0.74 -5.87
CA ASN A 53 -5.15 -1.08 -6.25
C ASN A 53 -5.25 -1.70 -7.67
N PRO A 54 -4.49 -1.26 -8.70
CA PRO A 54 -4.51 -1.91 -10.01
C PRO A 54 -3.97 -3.35 -9.99
N LYS A 55 -3.08 -3.69 -9.06
CA LYS A 55 -2.41 -5.00 -8.93
C LYS A 55 -3.15 -5.94 -7.97
N LEU A 56 -3.80 -5.39 -6.95
CA LEU A 56 -4.54 -6.10 -5.92
C LEU A 56 -5.99 -5.64 -5.93
N LYS A 57 -6.82 -6.27 -6.79
CA LYS A 57 -8.22 -5.87 -7.03
C LYS A 57 -9.17 -6.04 -5.83
N GLU A 58 -8.74 -6.82 -4.85
CA GLU A 58 -9.43 -7.07 -3.59
C GLU A 58 -8.96 -6.15 -2.46
N LEU A 59 -8.17 -5.12 -2.77
CA LEU A 59 -7.75 -4.11 -1.81
C LEU A 59 -8.96 -3.30 -1.33
N ASP A 60 -9.24 -3.39 -0.03
CA ASP A 60 -10.36 -2.69 0.62
C ASP A 60 -9.89 -1.46 1.39
N LYS A 61 -8.77 -1.58 2.12
CA LYS A 61 -8.25 -0.54 3.01
C LYS A 61 -6.74 -0.61 3.14
N LEU A 62 -6.10 0.55 3.24
CA LEU A 62 -4.73 0.71 3.71
C LEU A 62 -4.69 1.41 5.06
N VAL A 63 -3.71 1.04 5.86
CA VAL A 63 -3.38 1.72 7.13
C VAL A 63 -1.88 1.98 7.13
N LEU A 64 -1.50 3.25 7.21
CA LEU A 64 -0.12 3.71 7.27
C LEU A 64 0.18 4.26 8.65
N TRP A 65 1.18 3.69 9.31
CA TRP A 65 1.66 4.14 10.61
C TRP A 65 2.95 4.92 10.42
N GLU A 66 2.94 6.19 10.84
CA GLU A 66 4.15 7.02 10.85
C GLU A 66 5.05 6.65 12.03
N ASN A 67 4.42 6.32 13.16
CA ASN A 67 5.05 5.88 14.39
C ASN A 67 4.06 5.01 15.18
N GLU A 68 4.40 4.65 16.42
CA GLU A 68 3.60 3.73 17.25
C GLU A 68 2.20 4.25 17.63
N VAL A 69 1.94 5.57 17.51
CA VAL A 69 0.69 6.20 17.99
C VAL A 69 -0.03 7.03 16.94
N SER A 70 0.59 7.31 15.79
CA SER A 70 0.05 8.13 14.70
C SER A 70 -0.12 7.30 13.43
N ARG A 71 -1.32 7.33 12.85
CA ARG A 71 -1.66 6.61 11.62
C ARG A 71 -2.69 7.33 10.76
N VAL A 72 -2.67 7.03 9.47
CA VAL A 72 -3.69 7.40 8.50
C VAL A 72 -4.31 6.13 7.93
N GLU A 73 -5.62 6.15 7.72
CA GLU A 73 -6.36 5.09 7.03
C GLU A 73 -6.88 5.64 5.70
N TYR A 74 -6.90 4.81 4.66
CA TYR A 74 -7.44 5.16 3.35
C TYR A 74 -8.22 3.97 2.79
N ASP A 75 -9.46 4.23 2.38
CA ASP A 75 -10.32 3.32 1.64
C ASP A 75 -11.05 4.10 0.52
N GLU A 76 -11.56 3.43 -0.51
CA GLU A 76 -12.10 4.07 -1.73
C GLU A 76 -13.50 4.73 -1.54
N ASN A 77 -13.97 4.91 -0.31
CA ASN A 77 -15.30 5.44 0.02
C ASN A 77 -15.34 6.96 0.25
#